data_AF-A0AAV5GEN6-F1
#
_entry.id   AF-A0AAV5GEN6-F1
#
_cell.length_a   1.000
_cell.length_b   1.000
_cell.length_c   1.000
_cell.angle_alpha   90.00
_cell.angle_beta   90.00
_cell.angle_gamma   90.00
#
_symmetry.space_group_name_H-M   'P 1'
#
loop_
_entity.id
_entity.type
_entity.pdbx_description
1 polymer ?
#
loop_
_entity_poly.entity_id
_entity_poly.type
_entity_poly.pdbx_seq_one_letter_code
_entity_poly.pdbx_strand_id
1 'polypeptide(L)'
;MPLSTADKKRVDDLVRNRLELCLVLGDSGFAVEQSHLVQLGEVELDGVELDGNDNTKPTRSASATVTCYLTVDETCCNPSGNAHGGFFAWLVDHCSSLAILALSGPGEKWVTSGVSTNLQLYYTGAAPVGTKLRIVNKVLQQGRVTALTETRILDDATGKLLVLGTHVKQDLQRRSKL
;
A
#
# COMPACT_ATOMS: atom_id res chain seq x y z
N MET A 1 24.59 -0.80 13.92
CA MET A 1 24.30 -1.98 14.78
C MET A 1 22.89 -2.43 14.44
N PRO A 2 22.59 -3.74 14.44
CA PRO A 2 21.20 -4.19 14.28
C PRO A 2 20.32 -3.63 15.41
N LEU A 3 19.09 -3.25 15.09
CA LEU A 3 18.09 -2.78 16.07
C LEU A 3 17.89 -3.83 17.17
N SER A 4 17.66 -3.37 18.40
CA SER A 4 17.24 -4.27 19.46
C SER A 4 15.87 -4.89 19.11
N THR A 5 15.56 -6.06 19.66
CA THR A 5 14.25 -6.71 19.43
C THR A 5 13.08 -5.82 19.88
N ALA A 6 13.28 -5.03 20.94
CA ALA A 6 12.28 -4.09 21.44
C ALA A 6 12.07 -2.91 20.46
N ASP A 7 13.16 -2.36 19.91
CA ASP A 7 13.06 -1.26 18.95
C ASP A 7 12.44 -1.73 17.63
N LYS A 8 12.78 -2.94 17.17
CA LYS A 8 12.16 -3.54 15.98
C LYS A 8 10.66 -3.67 16.15
N LYS A 9 10.19 -4.23 17.28
CA LYS A 9 8.76 -4.34 17.56
C LYS A 9 8.09 -2.96 17.55
N ARG A 10 8.73 -1.95 18.13
CA ARG A 10 8.18 -0.59 18.18
C ARG A 10 8.10 0.07 16.80
N VAL A 11 9.09 -0.15 15.93
CA VAL A 11 9.03 0.27 14.52
C VAL A 11 7.85 -0.41 13.82
N ASP A 12 7.70 -1.73 13.98
CA ASP A 12 6.62 -2.50 13.36
C ASP A 12 5.24 -1.99 13.83
N ASP A 13 5.07 -1.73 15.14
CA ASP A 13 3.83 -1.21 15.72
C ASP A 13 3.50 0.20 15.17
N LEU A 14 4.49 1.11 15.11
CA LEU A 14 4.31 2.49 14.61
C LEU A 14 3.93 2.51 13.13
N VAL A 15 4.61 1.70 12.31
CA VAL A 15 4.31 1.61 10.88
C VAL A 15 2.93 1.00 10.69
N ARG A 16 2.62 -0.11 11.35
CA ARG A 16 1.30 -0.77 11.24
C ARG A 16 0.16 0.19 11.59
N ASN A 17 0.25 0.89 12.71
CA ASN A 17 -0.77 1.87 13.13
C ASN A 17 -1.00 2.96 12.06
N ARG A 18 0.08 3.44 11.41
CA ARG A 18 -0.03 4.42 10.34
C ARG A 18 -0.76 3.86 9.11
N LEU A 19 -0.45 2.62 8.72
CA LEU A 19 -1.07 1.97 7.57
C LEU A 19 -2.55 1.67 7.83
N GLU A 20 -2.88 1.20 9.03
CA GLU A 20 -4.27 0.96 9.44
C GLU A 20 -5.09 2.25 9.43
N LEU A 21 -4.52 3.35 9.95
CA LEU A 21 -5.16 4.66 9.85
C LEU A 21 -5.40 5.05 8.38
N CYS A 22 -4.45 4.79 7.47
CA CYS A 22 -4.60 5.08 6.04
C CYS A 22 -5.72 4.28 5.35
N LEU A 23 -5.98 3.04 5.77
CA LEU A 23 -7.06 2.22 5.21
C LEU A 23 -8.45 2.76 5.58
N VAL A 24 -8.57 3.39 6.75
CA VAL A 24 -9.83 3.93 7.28
C VAL A 24 -9.94 5.45 7.16
N LEU A 25 -9.01 6.09 6.46
CA LEU A 25 -8.97 7.56 6.33
C LEU A 25 -10.04 8.04 5.35
N GLY A 26 -11.19 8.48 5.89
CA GLY A 26 -12.22 9.24 5.18
C GLY A 26 -13.62 8.67 5.37
N ASP A 27 -14.56 9.51 5.81
CA ASP A 27 -15.96 9.12 6.04
C ASP A 27 -16.85 9.28 4.79
N SER A 28 -16.29 9.78 3.68
CA SER A 28 -17.03 10.01 2.43
C SER A 28 -16.11 10.13 1.23
N GLY A 29 -16.62 9.81 0.04
CA GLY A 29 -15.88 9.91 -1.21
C GLY A 29 -15.93 8.64 -2.05
N PHE A 30 -15.15 8.63 -3.12
CA PHE A 30 -15.06 7.47 -4.01
C PHE A 30 -14.41 6.28 -3.28
N ALA A 31 -15.06 5.13 -3.37
CA ALA A 31 -14.57 3.84 -2.89
C ALA A 31 -14.31 3.72 -1.36
N VAL A 32 -14.95 4.56 -0.54
CA VAL A 32 -14.89 4.44 0.94
C VAL A 32 -15.48 3.12 1.43
N GLU A 33 -16.62 2.69 0.88
CA GLU A 33 -17.20 1.39 1.26
C GLU A 33 -16.26 0.23 0.93
N GLN A 34 -15.58 0.31 -0.22
CA GLN A 34 -14.60 -0.70 -0.64
C GLN A 34 -13.33 -0.66 0.21
N SER A 35 -12.91 0.48 0.76
CA SER A 35 -11.72 0.54 1.64
C SER A 35 -11.94 -0.21 2.94
N HIS A 36 -13.17 -0.23 3.46
CA HIS A 36 -13.52 -1.00 4.65
C HIS A 36 -13.42 -2.53 4.46
N LEU A 37 -13.42 -3.01 3.21
CA LEU A 37 -13.23 -4.43 2.90
C LEU A 37 -11.75 -4.85 2.91
N VAL A 38 -10.82 -3.88 2.86
CA VAL A 38 -9.38 -4.12 2.80
C VAL A 38 -8.83 -4.32 4.21
N GLN A 39 -8.17 -5.45 4.43
CA GLN A 39 -7.54 -5.81 5.69
C GLN A 39 -6.02 -5.77 5.55
N LEU A 40 -5.34 -5.09 6.48
CA LEU A 40 -3.88 -5.09 6.53
C LEU A 40 -3.36 -6.45 6.99
N GLY A 41 -2.47 -7.04 6.19
CA GLY A 41 -1.81 -8.31 6.47
C GLY A 41 -0.40 -8.13 7.01
N GLU A 42 0.52 -8.87 6.39
CA GLU A 42 1.95 -8.82 6.68
C GLU A 42 2.56 -7.47 6.25
N VAL A 43 3.45 -6.95 7.09
CA VAL A 43 4.25 -5.76 6.82
C VAL A 43 5.71 -6.14 7.05
N GLU A 44 6.47 -6.25 5.96
CA GLU A 44 7.88 -6.62 6.00
C GLU A 44 8.71 -5.37 5.74
N LEU A 45 9.56 -5.04 6.72
CA LEU A 45 10.41 -3.85 6.69
C LEU A 45 11.87 -4.25 6.79
N ASP A 46 12.70 -3.59 6.00
CA ASP A 46 14.15 -3.59 6.17
C ASP A 46 14.67 -2.15 6.15
N GLY A 47 15.66 -1.87 7.00
CA GLY A 47 16.29 -0.55 7.08
C GLY A 47 15.38 0.60 7.52
N VAL A 48 14.38 0.35 8.37
CA VAL A 48 13.55 1.39 9.01
C VAL A 48 13.93 1.49 10.49
N GLU A 49 14.18 2.72 10.97
CA GLU A 49 14.65 2.98 12.34
C GLU A 49 13.67 3.89 13.09
N LEU A 50 13.77 3.89 14.42
CA LEU A 50 13.06 4.88 15.24
C LEU A 50 13.62 6.27 14.99
N ASP A 51 12.73 7.26 14.97
CA ASP A 51 13.08 8.68 14.99
C ASP A 51 12.43 9.34 16.21
N GLY A 52 13.11 9.32 17.34
CA GLY A 52 12.50 9.71 18.61
C GLY A 52 11.55 8.64 19.15
N ASN A 53 10.44 9.07 19.75
CA ASN A 53 9.56 8.19 20.53
C ASN A 53 8.34 7.65 19.76
N ASP A 54 7.85 8.41 18.80
CA ASP A 54 6.55 8.22 18.15
C ASP A 54 6.64 8.23 16.62
N ASN A 55 7.86 8.18 16.08
CA ASN A 55 8.11 8.30 14.66
C ASN A 55 9.16 7.28 14.16
N THR A 56 9.18 7.09 12.85
CA THR A 56 10.10 6.20 12.14
C THR A 56 10.73 6.92 10.97
N LYS A 57 11.96 6.57 10.63
CA LYS A 57 12.64 7.06 9.42
C LYS A 57 13.23 5.92 8.61
N PRO A 58 13.13 5.95 7.28
CA PRO A 58 13.82 5.01 6.43
C PRO A 58 15.31 5.37 6.33
N THR A 59 16.17 4.36 6.33
CA THR A 59 17.55 4.48 5.84
C THR A 59 17.56 4.60 4.30
N ARG A 60 18.72 4.91 3.71
CA ARG A 60 18.85 5.04 2.25
C ARG A 60 18.52 3.76 1.48
N SER A 61 18.73 2.60 2.10
CA SER A 61 18.47 1.27 1.51
C SER A 61 17.20 0.63 2.05
N ALA A 62 16.32 1.40 2.70
CA ALA A 62 15.11 0.84 3.29
C ALA A 62 14.21 0.22 2.22
N SER A 63 13.54 -0.86 2.58
CA SER A 63 12.57 -1.52 1.72
C SER A 63 11.34 -1.93 2.51
N ALA A 64 10.20 -1.97 1.82
CA ALA A 64 8.92 -2.38 2.39
C ALA A 64 8.14 -3.26 1.42
N THR A 65 7.57 -4.32 1.98
CA THR A 65 6.50 -5.10 1.35
C THR A 65 5.29 -5.06 2.27
N VAL A 66 4.14 -4.65 1.74
CA VAL A 66 2.87 -4.58 2.47
C VAL A 66 1.86 -5.48 1.78
N THR A 67 1.37 -6.47 2.51
CA THR A 67 0.31 -7.36 2.05
C THR A 67 -1.03 -6.88 2.60
N CYS A 68 -2.05 -6.91 1.75
CA CYS A 68 -3.45 -6.66 2.13
C CYS A 68 -4.32 -7.82 1.66
N TYR A 69 -5.45 -8.01 2.34
CA TYR A 69 -6.42 -9.06 2.03
C TYR A 69 -7.80 -8.45 1.81
N LEU A 70 -8.57 -9.03 0.90
CA LEU A 70 -9.96 -8.65 0.63
C LEU A 70 -10.71 -9.85 0.06
N THR A 71 -11.98 -10.02 0.42
CA THR A 71 -12.87 -10.98 -0.27
C THR A 71 -13.78 -10.20 -1.20
N VAL A 72 -13.80 -10.59 -2.48
CA VAL A 72 -14.63 -9.93 -3.50
C VAL A 72 -16.11 -10.12 -3.16
N ASP A 73 -16.84 -9.03 -2.99
CA ASP A 73 -18.31 -9.05 -2.85
C ASP A 73 -19.00 -8.52 -4.13
N GLU A 74 -20.33 -8.46 -4.14
CA GLU A 74 -21.09 -7.96 -5.28
C GLU A 74 -20.81 -6.48 -5.58
N THR A 75 -20.45 -5.67 -4.57
CA THR A 75 -20.17 -4.23 -4.74
C THR A 75 -18.89 -3.98 -5.52
N CYS A 76 -17.97 -4.95 -5.51
CA CYS A 76 -16.71 -4.91 -6.24
C CYS A 76 -16.87 -5.30 -7.72
N CYS A 77 -18.03 -5.83 -8.12
CA CYS A 77 -18.17 -6.57 -9.37
C CYS A 77 -18.69 -5.76 -10.56
N ASN A 78 -18.33 -6.22 -11.75
CA ASN A 78 -18.94 -5.84 -13.02
C ASN A 78 -20.23 -6.66 -13.27
N PRO A 79 -21.01 -6.34 -14.33
CA PRO A 79 -22.27 -7.05 -14.62
C PRO A 79 -22.14 -8.56 -14.88
N SER A 80 -20.93 -9.07 -15.15
CA SER A 80 -20.65 -10.49 -15.33
C SER A 80 -20.30 -11.21 -14.02
N GLY A 81 -20.45 -10.55 -12.86
CA GLY A 81 -20.19 -11.14 -11.54
C GLY A 81 -18.71 -11.33 -11.20
N ASN A 82 -17.81 -10.64 -11.91
CA ASN A 82 -16.37 -10.63 -11.63
C ASN A 82 -15.94 -9.25 -11.13
N ALA A 83 -14.94 -9.19 -10.27
CA ALA A 83 -14.33 -7.94 -9.82
C ALA A 83 -14.04 -7.00 -11.00
N HIS A 84 -14.52 -5.77 -10.90
CA HIS A 84 -14.46 -4.79 -11.98
C HIS A 84 -13.00 -4.38 -12.26
N GLY A 85 -12.63 -4.17 -13.52
CA GLY A 85 -11.26 -3.73 -13.87
C GLY A 85 -10.87 -2.41 -13.19
N GLY A 86 -11.82 -1.47 -13.13
CA GLY A 86 -11.65 -0.21 -12.37
C GLY A 86 -11.52 -0.42 -10.86
N PHE A 87 -12.12 -1.45 -10.28
CA PHE A 87 -11.94 -1.80 -8.87
C PHE A 87 -10.52 -2.33 -8.63
N PHE A 88 -9.99 -3.19 -9.51
CA PHE A 88 -8.59 -3.59 -9.44
C PHE A 88 -7.62 -2.42 -9.62
N ALA A 89 -7.90 -1.49 -10.54
CA ALA A 89 -7.11 -0.27 -10.69
C ALA A 89 -7.08 0.55 -9.41
N TRP A 90 -8.24 0.71 -8.76
CA TRP A 90 -8.33 1.35 -7.46
C TRP A 90 -7.57 0.59 -6.36
N LEU A 91 -7.64 -0.75 -6.30
CA LEU A 91 -6.86 -1.55 -5.35
C LEU A 91 -5.36 -1.34 -5.51
N VAL A 92 -4.86 -1.29 -6.76
CA VAL A 92 -3.43 -1.01 -7.01
C VAL A 92 -3.10 0.42 -6.56
N ASP A 93 -3.90 1.43 -6.91
CA ASP A 93 -3.66 2.82 -6.48
C ASP A 93 -3.64 2.96 -4.95
N HIS A 94 -4.66 2.43 -4.29
CA HIS A 94 -4.87 2.52 -2.86
C HIS A 94 -3.83 1.71 -2.07
N CYS A 95 -3.67 0.41 -2.36
CA CYS A 95 -2.81 -0.46 -1.57
C CYS A 95 -1.32 -0.20 -1.80
N SER A 96 -0.91 0.20 -3.00
CA SER A 96 0.50 0.55 -3.26
C SER A 96 0.94 1.80 -2.49
N SER A 97 0.01 2.70 -2.17
CA SER A 97 0.26 3.88 -1.35
C SER A 97 0.66 3.51 0.08
N LEU A 98 0.16 2.39 0.60
CA LEU A 98 0.54 1.86 1.92
C LEU A 98 2.03 1.48 1.95
N ALA A 99 2.55 0.87 0.87
CA ALA A 99 3.96 0.50 0.80
C ALA A 99 4.89 1.73 0.82
N ILE A 100 4.47 2.85 0.21
CA ILE A 100 5.19 4.13 0.28
C ILE A 100 5.14 4.71 1.70
N LEU A 101 3.97 4.65 2.35
CA LEU A 101 3.78 5.14 3.72
C LEU A 101 4.50 4.28 4.77
N ALA A 102 4.77 3.01 4.47
CA ALA A 102 5.58 2.14 5.31
C ALA A 102 7.04 2.63 5.40
N LEU A 103 7.50 3.37 4.38
CA LEU A 103 8.80 4.01 4.32
C LEU A 103 8.73 5.53 4.55
N SER A 104 7.69 6.03 5.25
CA SER A 104 7.58 7.45 5.63
C SER A 104 7.66 7.66 7.14
N GLY A 105 7.61 8.92 7.57
CA GLY A 105 7.48 9.33 8.97
C GLY A 105 6.86 10.73 9.05
N PRO A 106 6.10 11.08 10.12
CA PRO A 106 5.73 12.47 10.39
C PRO A 106 6.90 13.46 10.20
N GLY A 107 6.65 14.56 9.50
CA GLY A 107 7.68 15.59 9.24
C GLY A 107 8.68 15.24 8.14
N GLU A 108 8.66 14.00 7.63
CA GLU A 108 9.49 13.55 6.51
C GLU A 108 8.80 13.74 5.16
N LYS A 109 9.49 13.33 4.10
CA LYS A 109 8.91 13.21 2.76
C LYS A 109 7.86 12.09 2.72
N TRP A 110 6.99 12.12 1.72
CA TRP A 110 6.01 11.06 1.46
C TRP A 110 4.95 10.87 2.55
N VAL A 111 4.72 11.85 3.43
CA VAL A 111 3.70 11.81 4.50
C VAL A 111 2.27 11.57 3.99
N THR A 112 1.98 11.90 2.72
CA THR A 112 0.68 11.68 2.08
C THR A 112 0.71 10.62 0.99
N SER A 113 1.78 9.82 0.87
CA SER A 113 2.08 8.90 -0.25
C SER A 113 2.27 9.57 -1.62
N GLY A 114 2.11 10.89 -1.73
CA GLY A 114 2.19 11.62 -3.00
C GLY A 114 0.97 11.42 -3.91
N VAL A 115 1.07 11.97 -5.12
CA VAL A 115 0.01 11.91 -6.16
C VAL A 115 0.41 10.98 -7.29
N SER A 116 -0.58 10.29 -7.85
CA SER A 116 -0.43 9.32 -8.95
C SER A 116 -0.05 10.06 -10.24
N THR A 117 1.04 9.66 -10.89
CA THR A 117 1.49 10.21 -12.19
C THR A 117 1.44 9.20 -13.33
N ASN A 118 1.53 7.90 -13.00
CA ASN A 118 1.34 6.81 -13.94
C ASN A 118 0.87 5.56 -13.20
N LEU A 119 -0.15 4.89 -13.75
CA LEU A 119 -0.66 3.63 -13.23
C LEU A 119 -0.86 2.67 -14.41
N GLN A 120 -0.14 1.55 -14.39
CA GLN A 120 -0.21 0.52 -15.44
C GLN A 120 -0.66 -0.79 -14.81
N LEU A 121 -1.59 -1.49 -15.47
CA LEU A 121 -2.10 -2.79 -15.04
C LEU A 121 -2.04 -3.81 -16.18
N TYR A 122 -1.85 -5.07 -15.80
CA TYR A 122 -1.98 -6.26 -16.63
C TYR A 122 -3.00 -7.19 -15.97
N TYR A 123 -4.14 -7.39 -16.62
CA TYR A 123 -5.20 -8.27 -16.16
C TYR A 123 -4.99 -9.67 -16.75
N THR A 124 -4.64 -10.62 -15.90
CA THR A 124 -4.22 -11.98 -16.29
C THR A 124 -5.17 -13.07 -15.82
N GLY A 125 -6.11 -12.73 -14.95
CA GLY A 125 -7.16 -13.63 -14.45
C GLY A 125 -8.40 -12.88 -13.98
N ALA A 126 -9.50 -13.61 -13.86
CA ALA A 126 -10.76 -13.11 -13.32
C ALA A 126 -10.88 -13.46 -11.82
N ALA A 127 -11.63 -12.65 -11.07
CA ALA A 127 -11.98 -12.91 -9.68
C ALA A 127 -13.50 -12.80 -9.51
N PRO A 128 -14.25 -13.92 -9.60
CA PRO A 128 -15.67 -13.91 -9.29
C PRO A 128 -15.94 -13.53 -7.83
N VAL A 129 -17.19 -13.16 -7.52
CA VAL A 129 -17.67 -12.99 -6.13
C VAL A 129 -17.21 -14.16 -5.25
N GLY A 130 -16.75 -13.87 -4.04
CA GLY A 130 -16.22 -14.82 -3.07
C GLY A 130 -14.73 -15.12 -3.22
N THR A 131 -14.06 -14.63 -4.28
CA THR A 131 -12.61 -14.80 -4.42
C THR A 131 -11.88 -14.08 -3.30
N LYS A 132 -10.99 -14.79 -2.60
CA LYS A 132 -10.09 -14.19 -1.62
C LYS A 132 -8.86 -13.64 -2.35
N LEU A 133 -8.64 -12.34 -2.24
CA LEU A 133 -7.52 -11.64 -2.84
C LEU A 133 -6.40 -11.49 -1.81
N ARG A 134 -5.18 -11.81 -2.22
CA ARG A 134 -3.95 -11.41 -1.55
C ARG A 134 -3.22 -10.38 -2.40
N ILE A 135 -3.08 -9.17 -1.88
CA ILE A 135 -2.59 -7.99 -2.59
C ILE A 135 -1.22 -7.64 -2.02
N VAL A 136 -0.16 -7.99 -2.73
CA VAL A 136 1.22 -7.79 -2.29
C VAL A 136 1.78 -6.53 -2.96
N ASN A 137 2.16 -5.54 -2.16
CA ASN A 137 2.65 -4.25 -2.62
C ASN A 137 4.10 -4.07 -2.22
N LYS A 138 4.99 -3.82 -3.19
CA LYS A 138 6.42 -3.64 -2.95
C LYS A 138 6.89 -2.30 -3.48
N VAL A 139 7.69 -1.60 -2.70
CA VAL A 139 8.44 -0.43 -3.19
C VAL A 139 9.64 -0.94 -4.00
N LEU A 140 9.67 -0.61 -5.29
CA LEU A 140 10.83 -0.89 -6.15
C LEU A 140 11.89 0.21 -6.04
N GLN A 141 11.43 1.46 -5.93
CA GLN A 141 12.28 2.63 -5.73
C GLN A 141 11.48 3.73 -5.02
N GLN A 142 12.05 4.35 -3.99
CA GLN A 142 11.50 5.57 -3.39
C GLN A 142 12.59 6.63 -3.28
N GLY A 143 12.56 7.56 -4.23
CA GLY A 143 13.49 8.68 -4.28
C GLY A 143 13.02 9.88 -3.48
N ARG A 144 13.67 11.02 -3.73
CA ARG A 144 13.30 12.30 -3.11
C ARG A 144 11.97 12.87 -3.61
N VAL A 145 11.59 12.58 -4.85
CA VAL A 145 10.42 13.17 -5.52
C VAL A 145 9.51 12.10 -6.11
N THR A 146 10.07 11.00 -6.61
CA THR A 146 9.32 9.95 -7.31
C THR A 146 9.47 8.62 -6.61
N ALA A 147 8.39 7.87 -6.55
CA ALA A 147 8.34 6.48 -6.08
C ALA A 147 7.75 5.59 -7.18
N LEU A 148 8.29 4.38 -7.31
CA LEU A 148 7.79 3.32 -8.17
C LEU A 148 7.49 2.10 -7.29
N THR A 149 6.29 1.57 -7.44
CA THR A 149 5.84 0.36 -6.74
C THR A 149 5.38 -0.70 -7.73
N GLU A 150 5.44 -1.96 -7.29
CA GLU A 150 4.82 -3.11 -7.93
C GLU A 150 3.72 -3.64 -7.01
N THR A 151 2.55 -3.91 -7.55
CA THR A 151 1.45 -4.60 -6.87
C THR A 151 1.12 -5.89 -7.59
N ARG A 152 1.04 -6.99 -6.85
CA ARG A 152 0.56 -8.29 -7.33
C ARG A 152 -0.71 -8.67 -6.59
N ILE A 153 -1.80 -8.79 -7.33
CA ILE A 153 -3.08 -9.28 -6.81
C ILE A 153 -3.20 -10.75 -7.20
N LEU A 154 -3.30 -11.61 -6.20
CA LEU A 154 -3.29 -13.05 -6.31
C LEU A 154 -4.63 -13.58 -5.79
N ASP A 155 -5.10 -14.69 -6.35
CA ASP A 155 -6.04 -15.56 -5.66
C ASP A 155 -5.29 -16.20 -4.48
N ASP A 156 -5.75 -15.94 -3.26
CA ASP A 156 -5.07 -16.37 -2.05
C ASP A 156 -5.08 -17.90 -1.89
N ALA A 157 -6.15 -18.56 -2.31
CA ALA A 157 -6.28 -20.00 -2.19
C ALA A 157 -5.40 -20.75 -3.20
N THR A 158 -5.28 -20.24 -4.41
CA THR A 158 -4.56 -20.93 -5.50
C THR A 158 -3.16 -20.38 -5.78
N GLY A 159 -2.84 -19.19 -5.29
CA GLY A 159 -1.61 -18.47 -5.62
C GLY A 159 -1.56 -17.94 -7.05
N LYS A 160 -2.66 -18.05 -7.82
CA LYS A 160 -2.71 -17.60 -9.21
C LYS A 160 -2.63 -16.07 -9.28
N LEU A 161 -1.76 -15.56 -10.15
CA LEU A 161 -1.72 -14.13 -10.46
C LEU A 161 -2.98 -13.72 -11.22
N LEU A 162 -3.67 -12.71 -10.71
CA LEU A 162 -4.87 -12.14 -11.31
C LEU A 162 -4.54 -10.80 -11.96
N VAL A 163 -3.82 -9.94 -11.24
CA VAL A 163 -3.42 -8.62 -11.73
C VAL A 163 -1.97 -8.32 -11.32
N LEU A 164 -1.19 -7.82 -12.27
CA LEU A 164 0.09 -7.16 -12.02
C LEU A 164 -0.07 -5.67 -12.29
N GLY A 165 0.33 -4.83 -11.33
CA GLY A 165 0.28 -3.39 -11.45
C GLY A 165 1.63 -2.75 -11.14
N THR A 166 1.92 -1.62 -11.80
CA THR A 166 2.99 -0.71 -11.40
C THR A 166 2.43 0.69 -11.21
N HIS A 167 2.88 1.39 -10.17
CA HIS A 167 2.37 2.72 -9.83
C HIS A 167 3.53 3.69 -9.58
N VAL A 168 3.55 4.79 -10.34
CA VAL A 168 4.48 5.90 -10.16
C VAL A 168 3.78 7.05 -9.45
N LYS A 169 4.26 7.39 -8.25
CA LYS A 169 3.77 8.53 -7.48
C LYS A 169 4.82 9.62 -7.37
N GLN A 170 4.36 10.85 -7.19
CA GLN A 170 5.19 12.02 -6.96
C GLN A 170 4.86 12.67 -5.62
N ASP A 171 5.88 12.87 -4.79
CA ASP A 171 5.72 13.54 -3.49
C ASP A 171 5.41 15.03 -3.70
N LEU A 172 4.39 15.51 -2.98
CA LEU A 172 4.04 16.92 -2.97
C LEU A 172 4.96 17.62 -1.97
N GLN A 173 6.21 17.86 -2.37
CA GLN A 173 7.16 18.60 -1.53
C GLN A 173 6.54 19.94 -1.14
N ARG A 174 6.34 20.17 0.16
CA ARG A 174 6.04 21.52 0.66
C ARG A 174 7.25 22.38 0.32
N ARG A 175 7.12 23.28 -0.66
CA ARG A 175 8.08 24.37 -0.82
C ARG A 175 8.03 25.15 0.49
N SER A 176 9.13 25.20 1.25
CA SER A 176 9.23 26.23 2.28
C SER A 176 9.11 27.55 1.52
N LYS A 177 8.16 28.39 1.91
CA LYS A 177 8.18 29.78 1.46
C LYS A 177 9.51 30.34 1.96
N LEU A 178 10.39 30.68 1.02
CA LEU A 178 11.50 31.60 1.29
C LEU A 178 10.93 32.93 1.77
#